data_AF-Q8FQA1-F1
#
_entry.id   AF-Q8FQA1-F1
#
_cell.length_a   1.000
_cell.length_b   1.000
_cell.length_c   1.000
_cell.angle_alpha   90.00
_cell.angle_beta   90.00
_cell.angle_gamma   90.00
#
_symmetry.space_group_name_H-M   'P 1'
#
loop_
_entity.id
_entity.type
_entity.pdbx_description
1 polymer ?
#
loop_
_entity_poly.entity_id
_entity_poly.type
_entity_poly.pdbx_seq_one_letter_code
_entity_poly.pdbx_strand_id
1 'polypeptide(L)'
;MPVLAGLLEESREWSGSRGAHNRWWESYSAPFESQRAGETGRLAAVRSLILYPMNALVEDQLTRLRRTLDSDAARDWLDENRGGHRFYFGKYTGATPGTGDRSDSSAKKLLREVFERLDERAHAALIADSKEPEKESRYFVPRLDGAELNSRWDMMDFPPDILITNYSMLNVMLLREQEQSFFEQTRKWLENPHNVFTIVVDELHTYRGTAGTEVAYLLRNLMRRLGLDRKPSQLRVVASSASLDPGRDRTFIESFFNLSVDSFDFIEGSVKVPEPEAAKLESAPEDILRGISKRDPIEACDYARSEKLIDRIRVAFTSEKRLGKAFTLKELGIELFPGSSENEAVSALTKIFRGLSEFPAGDDPGFRAHYFFRNVPGVWACTDPSCSEIPGGSYEERAVGKLFIEPVSRCDCGARVLQLLYCQNCGEVCVGAKWGFGVPGFRGSWYPILIQWYRR
;
A
#
# COMPACT_ATOMS: atom_id res chain seq x y z
N MET A 1 13.79 6.89 13.76
CA MET A 1 12.76 5.87 14.10
C MET A 1 13.30 4.91 15.15
N PRO A 2 12.64 4.73 16.31
CA PRO A 2 13.11 3.87 17.40
C PRO A 2 13.37 2.41 17.02
N VAL A 3 12.61 1.87 16.06
CA VAL A 3 12.76 0.50 15.53
C VAL A 3 14.13 0.31 14.87
N LEU A 4 14.45 1.15 13.87
CA LEU A 4 15.72 1.05 13.14
C LEU A 4 16.93 1.33 14.03
N ALA A 5 16.80 2.30 14.95
CA ALA A 5 17.86 2.58 15.92
C ALA A 5 18.15 1.37 16.83
N GLY A 6 17.10 0.69 17.31
CA GLY A 6 17.25 -0.53 18.10
C GLY A 6 17.92 -1.67 17.32
N LEU A 7 17.54 -1.87 16.06
CA LEU A 7 18.17 -2.87 15.19
C LEU A 7 19.65 -2.55 14.93
N LEU A 8 19.97 -1.28 14.66
CA LEU A 8 21.36 -0.86 14.44
C LEU A 8 22.22 -1.04 15.69
N GLU A 9 21.68 -0.79 16.87
CA GLU A 9 22.38 -0.99 18.14
C GLU A 9 22.59 -2.49 18.42
N GLU A 10 21.52 -3.30 18.39
CA GLU A 10 21.60 -4.76 18.59
C GLU A 10 22.58 -5.40 17.59
N SER A 11 22.57 -4.95 16.33
CA SER A 11 23.42 -5.52 15.28
C SER A 11 24.92 -5.35 15.49
N ARG A 12 25.34 -4.46 16.40
CA ARG A 12 26.77 -4.34 16.78
C ARG A 12 27.30 -5.59 17.46
N GLU A 13 26.43 -6.37 18.09
CA GLU A 13 26.78 -7.61 18.79
C GLU A 13 26.62 -8.85 17.89
N TRP A 14 26.12 -8.69 16.67
CA TRP A 14 25.98 -9.82 15.76
C TRP A 14 27.36 -10.34 15.33
N SER A 15 27.46 -11.65 15.25
CA SER A 15 28.65 -12.37 14.80
C SER A 15 28.28 -13.34 13.69
N GLY A 16 29.26 -14.03 13.13
CA GLY A 16 28.99 -15.01 12.07
C GLY A 16 28.68 -14.35 10.73
N SER A 17 27.86 -15.02 9.93
CA SER A 17 27.52 -14.55 8.59
C SER A 17 26.09 -14.92 8.20
N ARG A 18 25.61 -14.22 7.17
CA ARG A 18 24.43 -14.63 6.41
C ARG A 18 24.65 -16.01 5.77
N GLY A 19 23.58 -16.79 5.68
CA GLY A 19 23.55 -18.00 4.88
C GLY A 19 23.62 -17.71 3.38
N ALA A 20 24.07 -18.71 2.61
CA ALA A 20 24.09 -18.59 1.16
C ALA A 20 22.67 -18.40 0.60
N HIS A 21 22.54 -17.58 -0.44
CA HIS A 21 21.27 -17.48 -1.16
C HIS A 21 20.98 -18.81 -1.86
N ASN A 22 19.81 -19.38 -1.61
CA ASN A 22 19.32 -20.57 -2.28
C ASN A 22 18.16 -20.20 -3.23
N ARG A 23 18.02 -20.99 -4.30
CA ARG A 23 16.95 -20.86 -5.30
C ARG A 23 16.24 -22.20 -5.47
N TRP A 24 15.78 -22.77 -4.35
CA TRP A 24 15.15 -24.09 -4.33
C TRP A 24 13.94 -24.20 -5.28
N TRP A 25 13.33 -23.07 -5.66
CA TRP A 25 12.23 -23.03 -6.61
C TRP A 25 12.64 -23.38 -8.05
N GLU A 26 13.91 -23.20 -8.45
CA GLU A 26 14.38 -23.49 -9.82
C GLU A 26 14.43 -24.99 -10.12
N SER A 27 14.47 -25.83 -9.09
CA SER A 27 14.53 -27.28 -9.25
C SER A 27 13.27 -27.93 -8.68
N TYR A 28 12.57 -28.68 -9.53
CA TYR A 28 11.35 -29.39 -9.14
C TYR A 28 11.57 -30.38 -7.98
N SER A 29 12.75 -31.02 -7.94
CA SER A 29 13.12 -32.03 -6.94
C SER A 29 13.77 -31.45 -5.69
N ALA A 30 14.17 -30.16 -5.69
CA ALA A 30 14.80 -29.56 -4.52
C ALA A 30 13.81 -29.44 -3.35
N PRO A 31 14.23 -29.78 -2.11
CA PRO A 31 13.42 -29.53 -0.94
C PRO A 31 13.27 -28.02 -0.70
N PHE A 32 12.20 -27.62 -0.03
CA PHE A 32 12.07 -26.25 0.45
C PHE A 32 13.25 -25.90 1.35
N GLU A 33 13.87 -24.75 1.10
CA GLU A 33 14.94 -24.21 1.92
C GLU A 33 14.59 -22.77 2.28
N SER A 34 14.62 -22.48 3.57
CA SER A 34 14.31 -21.14 4.06
C SER A 34 15.36 -20.12 3.62
N GLN A 35 14.96 -18.88 3.35
CA GLN A 35 15.85 -17.81 2.87
C GLN A 35 17.01 -17.49 3.85
N ARG A 36 16.81 -17.77 5.14
CA ARG A 36 17.80 -17.57 6.21
C ARG A 36 18.54 -18.86 6.60
N ALA A 37 18.35 -19.95 5.86
CA ALA A 37 19.05 -21.20 6.11
C ALA A 37 20.57 -20.98 6.08
N GLY A 38 21.27 -21.51 7.08
CA GLY A 38 22.72 -21.35 7.23
C GLY A 38 23.18 -20.02 7.84
N GLU A 39 22.26 -19.10 8.20
CA GLU A 39 22.63 -17.91 8.98
C GLU A 39 23.09 -18.31 10.39
N THR A 40 24.18 -17.69 10.87
CA THR A 40 24.77 -17.98 12.18
C THR A 40 25.05 -16.71 12.97
N GLY A 41 25.33 -16.84 14.28
CA GLY A 41 25.86 -15.76 15.12
C GLY A 41 24.89 -14.61 15.47
N ARG A 42 23.60 -14.76 15.16
CA ARG A 42 22.48 -14.01 15.75
C ARG A 42 21.23 -14.87 15.91
N LEU A 43 20.36 -14.52 16.86
CA LEU A 43 19.06 -15.18 17.03
C LEU A 43 18.04 -14.64 16.01
N ALA A 44 17.18 -15.49 15.47
CA ALA A 44 15.97 -15.05 14.79
C ALA A 44 14.87 -14.77 15.82
N ALA A 45 14.20 -13.62 15.72
CA ALA A 45 13.18 -13.18 16.66
C ALA A 45 12.44 -11.97 16.08
N VAL A 46 11.19 -11.76 16.49
CA VAL A 46 10.46 -10.53 16.19
C VAL A 46 10.92 -9.46 17.17
N ARG A 47 11.66 -8.45 16.68
CA ARG A 47 12.07 -7.28 17.49
C ARG A 47 10.96 -6.26 17.53
N SER A 48 10.25 -6.11 16.42
CA SER A 48 9.18 -5.14 16.25
C SER A 48 7.97 -5.76 15.58
N LEU A 49 6.80 -5.54 16.16
CA LEU A 49 5.51 -5.88 15.58
C LEU A 49 4.80 -4.61 15.14
N ILE A 50 4.45 -4.52 13.86
CA ILE A 50 3.66 -3.41 13.31
C ILE A 50 2.26 -3.92 13.00
N LEU A 51 1.27 -3.34 13.68
CA LEU A 51 -0.15 -3.61 13.51
C LEU A 51 -0.81 -2.51 12.67
N TYR A 52 -1.40 -2.94 11.55
CA TYR A 52 -2.19 -2.06 10.69
C TYR A 52 -3.68 -2.46 10.72
N PRO A 53 -4.60 -1.48 10.61
CA PRO A 53 -6.03 -1.76 10.52
C PRO A 53 -6.45 -2.25 9.13
N MET A 54 -5.72 -1.85 8.07
CA MET A 54 -6.10 -2.12 6.68
C MET A 54 -4.89 -2.57 5.84
N ASN A 55 -5.08 -3.59 5.00
CA ASN A 55 -4.03 -4.13 4.14
C ASN A 55 -3.51 -3.13 3.10
N ALA A 56 -4.32 -2.15 2.68
CA ALA A 56 -3.94 -1.18 1.64
C ALA A 56 -2.76 -0.29 2.08
N LEU A 57 -2.75 0.16 3.34
CA LEU A 57 -1.63 0.94 3.88
C LEU A 57 -0.34 0.12 3.97
N VAL A 58 -0.46 -1.20 4.11
CA VAL A 58 0.70 -2.08 4.29
C VAL A 58 1.60 -2.09 3.06
N GLU A 59 1.03 -2.11 1.85
CA GLU A 59 1.84 -2.18 0.61
C GLU A 59 2.73 -0.94 0.43
N ASP A 60 2.20 0.26 0.70
CA ASP A 60 2.97 1.50 0.63
C ASP A 60 4.13 1.50 1.64
N GLN A 61 3.89 0.98 2.84
CA GLN A 61 4.91 0.86 3.88
C GLN A 61 5.96 -0.21 3.54
N LEU A 62 5.57 -1.29 2.86
CA LEU A 62 6.52 -2.30 2.37
C LEU A 62 7.48 -1.71 1.33
N THR A 63 6.98 -0.91 0.38
CA THR A 63 7.84 -0.23 -0.60
C THR A 63 8.88 0.65 0.10
N ARG A 64 8.48 1.40 1.15
CA ARG A 64 9.39 2.22 1.96
C ARG A 64 10.41 1.36 2.73
N LEU A 65 9.99 0.23 3.30
CA LEU A 65 10.88 -0.68 4.00
C LEU A 65 11.88 -1.33 3.05
N ARG A 66 11.48 -1.74 1.84
CA ARG A 66 12.41 -2.24 0.80
C ARG A 66 13.44 -1.17 0.43
N ARG A 67 13.01 0.08 0.21
CA ARG A 67 13.93 1.18 -0.07
C ARG A 67 14.93 1.43 1.08
N THR A 68 14.47 1.29 2.32
CA THR A 68 15.29 1.58 3.51
C THR A 68 16.22 0.43 3.89
N LEU A 69 15.76 -0.82 3.78
CA LEU A 69 16.43 -2.01 4.32
C LEU A 69 17.03 -2.92 3.25
N ASP A 70 16.63 -2.73 1.98
CA ASP A 70 17.00 -3.61 0.87
C ASP A 70 17.48 -2.84 -0.39
N SER A 71 17.76 -1.54 -0.26
CA SER A 71 18.47 -0.79 -1.29
C SER A 71 19.91 -1.29 -1.44
N ASP A 72 20.51 -1.07 -2.60
CA ASP A 72 21.86 -1.53 -2.89
C ASP A 72 22.86 -0.93 -1.86
N ALA A 73 22.73 0.36 -1.52
CA ALA A 73 23.53 1.00 -0.47
C ALA A 73 23.33 0.38 0.93
N ALA A 74 22.10 0.00 1.29
CA ALA A 74 21.84 -0.67 2.57
C ALA A 74 22.47 -2.08 2.60
N ARG A 75 22.38 -2.81 1.48
CA ARG A 75 22.99 -4.14 1.32
C ARG A 75 24.51 -4.07 1.42
N ASP A 76 25.14 -3.17 0.69
CA ASP A 76 26.59 -2.97 0.69
C ASP A 76 27.09 -2.62 2.10
N TRP A 77 26.41 -1.67 2.76
CA TRP A 77 26.77 -1.31 4.13
C TRP A 77 26.65 -2.49 5.10
N LEU A 78 25.61 -3.32 4.97
CA LEU A 78 25.42 -4.51 5.81
C LEU A 78 26.44 -5.61 5.51
N ASP A 79 26.84 -5.77 4.25
CA ASP A 79 27.91 -6.69 3.84
C ASP A 79 29.24 -6.29 4.48
N GLU A 80 29.59 -5.00 4.45
CA GLU A 80 30.82 -4.48 5.04
C GLU A 80 30.81 -4.46 6.57
N ASN A 81 29.69 -4.10 7.19
CA ASN A 81 29.65 -3.76 8.61
C ASN A 81 29.00 -4.83 9.49
N ARG A 82 28.26 -5.79 8.91
CA ARG A 82 27.43 -6.75 9.66
C ARG A 82 27.53 -8.18 9.11
N GLY A 83 28.66 -8.56 8.50
CA GLY A 83 28.87 -9.95 8.02
C GLY A 83 27.83 -10.40 7.00
N GLY A 84 27.25 -9.45 6.27
CA GLY A 84 26.17 -9.68 5.32
C GLY A 84 24.80 -10.01 5.92
N HIS A 85 24.62 -9.92 7.24
CA HIS A 85 23.28 -10.03 7.83
C HIS A 85 22.34 -8.97 7.24
N ARG A 86 21.06 -9.31 7.11
CA ARG A 86 20.02 -8.37 6.70
C ARG A 86 19.12 -8.03 7.89
N PHE A 87 18.54 -6.83 7.85
CA PHE A 87 17.42 -6.48 8.73
C PHE A 87 16.13 -7.02 8.11
N TYR A 88 15.75 -8.23 8.51
CA TYR A 88 14.65 -8.93 7.86
C TYR A 88 13.29 -8.38 8.28
N PHE A 89 12.39 -8.22 7.33
CA PHE A 89 11.00 -7.88 7.57
C PHE A 89 10.07 -8.83 6.83
N GLY A 90 8.84 -8.98 7.29
CA GLY A 90 7.87 -9.86 6.66
C GLY A 90 6.43 -9.42 6.91
N LYS A 91 5.61 -9.48 5.86
CA LYS A 91 4.16 -9.29 5.95
C LYS A 91 3.48 -10.63 6.17
N TYR A 92 2.86 -10.80 7.33
CA TYR A 92 2.12 -11.99 7.70
C TYR A 92 0.62 -11.71 7.74
N THR A 93 -0.09 -12.07 6.68
CA THR A 93 -1.55 -11.89 6.55
C THR A 93 -2.19 -13.13 5.93
N GLY A 94 -3.52 -13.10 5.74
CA GLY A 94 -4.25 -14.15 5.04
C GLY A 94 -3.71 -14.44 3.62
N ALA A 95 -3.11 -13.45 2.95
CA ALA A 95 -2.57 -13.59 1.59
C ALA A 95 -1.11 -14.07 1.52
N THR A 96 -0.41 -14.16 2.66
CA THR A 96 0.99 -14.60 2.69
C THR A 96 1.08 -16.07 2.22
N PRO A 97 1.91 -16.39 1.20
CA PRO A 97 1.99 -17.72 0.62
C PRO A 97 2.70 -18.71 1.54
N GLY A 98 2.61 -20.00 1.22
CA GLY A 98 3.09 -21.07 2.11
C GLY A 98 2.03 -21.50 3.13
N THR A 99 0.76 -21.55 2.69
CA THR A 99 -0.31 -22.17 3.47
C THR A 99 -0.26 -23.68 3.33
N GLY A 100 -0.56 -24.41 4.41
CA GLY A 100 -0.55 -25.87 4.42
C GLY A 100 0.75 -26.46 4.96
N ASP A 101 0.77 -27.78 5.06
CA ASP A 101 1.89 -28.54 5.59
C ASP A 101 3.04 -28.62 4.57
N ARG A 102 4.29 -28.51 5.02
CA ARG A 102 5.48 -28.59 4.15
C ARG A 102 5.67 -29.99 3.55
N SER A 103 5.09 -31.02 4.14
CA SER A 103 5.11 -32.38 3.59
C SER A 103 4.21 -32.49 2.34
N ASP A 104 3.16 -31.67 2.22
CA ASP A 104 2.23 -31.68 1.08
C ASP A 104 2.92 -31.20 -0.21
N SER A 105 2.98 -32.09 -1.19
CA SER A 105 3.54 -31.80 -2.52
C SER A 105 2.80 -30.67 -3.25
N SER A 106 1.49 -30.54 -3.04
CA SER A 106 0.67 -29.52 -3.68
C SER A 106 0.96 -28.14 -3.12
N ALA A 107 1.06 -28.02 -1.80
CA ALA A 107 1.46 -26.78 -1.14
C ALA A 107 2.87 -26.33 -1.55
N LYS A 108 3.83 -27.27 -1.61
CA LYS A 108 5.20 -27.01 -2.10
C LYS A 108 5.21 -26.52 -3.55
N LYS A 109 4.47 -27.21 -4.43
CA LYS A 109 4.35 -26.84 -5.84
C LYS A 109 3.78 -25.42 -6.00
N LEU A 110 2.71 -25.10 -5.27
CA LEU A 110 2.12 -23.76 -5.31
C LEU A 110 3.09 -22.68 -4.84
N LEU A 111 3.83 -22.93 -3.75
CA LEU A 111 4.82 -21.98 -3.25
C LEU A 111 5.95 -21.76 -4.26
N ARG A 112 6.41 -22.83 -4.93
CA ARG A 112 7.41 -22.77 -5.99
C ARG A 112 6.95 -21.87 -7.14
N GLU A 113 5.75 -22.09 -7.67
CA GLU A 113 5.17 -21.27 -8.75
C GLU A 113 4.98 -19.79 -8.34
N VAL A 114 4.77 -19.51 -7.04
CA VAL A 114 4.74 -18.14 -6.53
C VAL A 114 6.15 -17.53 -6.54
N PHE A 115 7.16 -18.25 -6.08
CA PHE A 115 8.54 -17.77 -6.03
C PHE A 115 9.12 -17.57 -7.44
N GLU A 116 8.91 -18.50 -8.37
CA GLU A 116 9.30 -18.33 -9.78
C GLU A 116 8.76 -17.02 -10.37
N ARG A 117 7.46 -16.75 -10.21
CA ARG A 117 6.84 -15.50 -10.71
C ARG A 117 7.32 -14.25 -10.00
N LEU A 118 7.62 -14.34 -8.70
CA LEU A 118 8.17 -13.21 -7.95
C LEU A 118 9.58 -12.87 -8.44
N ASP A 119 10.40 -13.89 -8.68
CA ASP A 119 11.77 -13.76 -9.17
C ASP A 119 11.82 -13.14 -10.57
N GLU A 120 10.96 -13.62 -11.49
CA GLU A 120 10.79 -13.04 -12.82
C GLU A 120 10.40 -11.56 -12.77
N ARG A 121 9.46 -11.20 -11.89
CA ARG A 121 9.01 -9.81 -11.72
C ARG A 121 10.10 -8.93 -11.11
N ALA A 122 10.83 -9.45 -10.12
CA ALA A 122 11.93 -8.72 -9.51
C ALA A 122 13.02 -8.44 -10.56
N HIS A 123 13.36 -9.42 -11.39
CA HIS A 123 14.31 -9.26 -12.48
C HIS A 123 13.83 -8.22 -13.51
N ALA A 124 12.56 -8.29 -13.93
CA ALA A 124 11.97 -7.33 -14.86
C ALA A 124 11.98 -5.89 -14.29
N ALA A 125 11.69 -5.73 -12.99
CA ALA A 125 11.73 -4.42 -12.32
C ALA A 125 13.15 -3.83 -12.29
N LEU A 126 14.18 -4.67 -12.12
CA LEU A 126 15.58 -4.22 -12.19
C LEU A 126 15.99 -3.78 -13.60
N ILE A 127 15.52 -4.48 -14.63
CA ILE A 127 15.75 -4.09 -16.03
C ILE A 127 14.99 -2.79 -16.35
N ALA A 128 13.81 -2.59 -15.79
CA ALA A 128 13.07 -1.33 -15.97
C ALA A 128 13.84 -0.17 -15.35
N ASP A 129 14.34 -0.32 -14.13
CA ASP A 129 15.09 0.72 -13.43
C ASP A 129 16.46 1.03 -14.06
N SER A 130 17.07 0.11 -14.80
CA SER A 130 18.29 0.41 -15.55
C SER A 130 18.04 1.30 -16.78
N LYS A 131 16.80 1.33 -17.27
CA LYS A 131 16.36 2.21 -18.36
C LYS A 131 15.78 3.53 -17.84
N GLU A 132 15.05 3.48 -16.73
CA GLU A 132 14.35 4.61 -16.12
C GLU A 132 14.60 4.65 -14.59
N PRO A 133 15.79 5.08 -14.14
CA PRO A 133 16.21 5.02 -12.74
C PRO A 133 15.28 5.76 -11.77
N GLU A 134 14.65 6.84 -12.23
CA GLU A 134 13.75 7.68 -11.47
C GLU A 134 12.44 6.99 -11.03
N LYS A 135 12.05 5.88 -11.68
CA LYS A 135 10.84 5.14 -11.34
C LYS A 135 10.99 4.27 -10.10
N GLU A 136 12.22 3.86 -9.77
CA GLU A 136 12.55 2.98 -8.64
C GLU A 136 11.59 1.75 -8.51
N SER A 137 11.19 1.19 -9.65
CA SER A 137 10.26 0.07 -9.79
C SER A 137 10.67 -1.15 -8.97
N ARG A 138 11.99 -1.33 -8.76
CA ARG A 138 12.56 -2.43 -7.97
C ARG A 138 12.00 -2.51 -6.54
N TYR A 139 11.52 -1.42 -5.96
CA TYR A 139 10.98 -1.43 -4.59
C TYR A 139 9.49 -1.82 -4.52
N PHE A 140 8.80 -1.93 -5.65
CA PHE A 140 7.41 -2.40 -5.67
C PHE A 140 7.29 -3.93 -5.66
N VAL A 141 8.38 -4.64 -5.94
CA VAL A 141 8.45 -6.10 -5.97
C VAL A 141 9.52 -6.57 -4.98
N PRO A 142 9.25 -7.57 -4.14
CA PRO A 142 10.28 -8.12 -3.25
C PRO A 142 11.37 -8.85 -4.05
N ARG A 143 12.62 -8.73 -3.61
CA ARG A 143 13.72 -9.57 -4.09
C ARG A 143 13.86 -10.80 -3.17
N LEU A 144 13.91 -12.00 -3.74
CA LEU A 144 13.99 -13.26 -2.98
C LEU A 144 15.37 -13.47 -2.32
N ASP A 145 16.38 -12.72 -2.74
CA ASP A 145 17.71 -12.64 -2.11
C ASP A 145 17.81 -11.50 -1.08
N GLY A 146 16.72 -10.78 -0.83
CA GLY A 146 16.73 -9.53 -0.07
C GLY A 146 16.46 -9.67 1.41
N ALA A 147 16.00 -8.56 1.99
CA ALA A 147 15.59 -8.46 3.39
C ALA A 147 14.12 -8.86 3.65
N GLU A 148 13.27 -8.93 2.63
CA GLU A 148 11.87 -9.36 2.82
C GLU A 148 11.77 -10.89 2.87
N LEU A 149 11.10 -11.42 3.89
CA LEU A 149 10.71 -12.83 3.97
C LEU A 149 9.34 -13.03 3.31
N ASN A 150 9.32 -13.84 2.25
CA ASN A 150 8.20 -13.88 1.30
C ASN A 150 7.19 -15.00 1.55
N SER A 151 7.47 -15.94 2.46
CA SER A 151 6.55 -17.04 2.78
C SER A 151 6.33 -17.20 4.27
N ARG A 152 5.18 -17.79 4.63
CA ARG A 152 4.91 -18.22 6.02
C ARG A 152 5.96 -19.20 6.50
N TRP A 153 6.41 -20.10 5.61
CA TRP A 153 7.40 -21.12 5.95
C TRP A 153 8.74 -20.49 6.32
N ASP A 154 9.22 -19.48 5.58
CA ASP A 154 10.44 -18.75 5.93
C ASP A 154 10.31 -18.09 7.32
N MET A 155 9.20 -17.38 7.54
CA MET A 155 8.99 -16.64 8.78
C MET A 155 8.76 -17.55 9.99
N MET A 156 8.20 -18.75 9.80
CA MET A 156 8.04 -19.74 10.87
C MET A 156 9.39 -20.38 11.24
N ASP A 157 10.29 -20.62 10.28
CA ASP A 157 11.63 -21.13 10.62
C ASP A 157 12.47 -20.05 11.28
N PHE A 158 12.48 -18.86 10.68
CA PHE A 158 13.31 -17.74 11.08
C PHE A 158 12.50 -16.45 11.16
N PRO A 159 11.85 -16.18 12.31
CA PRO A 159 11.01 -14.99 12.50
C PRO A 159 11.73 -13.70 12.07
N PRO A 160 11.05 -12.83 11.30
CA PRO A 160 11.64 -11.57 10.82
C PRO A 160 11.92 -10.64 11.99
N ASP A 161 12.90 -9.74 11.83
CA ASP A 161 13.18 -8.71 12.82
C ASP A 161 11.99 -7.73 12.95
N ILE A 162 11.35 -7.40 11.83
CA ILE A 162 10.12 -6.59 11.76
C ILE A 162 8.97 -7.43 11.20
N LEU A 163 7.98 -7.74 12.03
CA LEU A 163 6.77 -8.43 11.62
C LEU A 163 5.65 -7.43 11.36
N ILE A 164 5.07 -7.47 10.18
CA ILE A 164 3.94 -6.62 9.79
C ILE A 164 2.69 -7.50 9.67
N THR A 165 1.65 -7.17 10.40
CA THR A 165 0.41 -7.96 10.40
C THR A 165 -0.80 -7.10 10.72
N ASN A 166 -1.98 -7.73 10.76
CA ASN A 166 -3.21 -7.12 11.23
C ASN A 166 -3.73 -7.88 12.48
N TYR A 167 -4.66 -7.27 13.21
CA TYR A 167 -5.17 -7.85 14.45
C TYR A 167 -5.82 -9.23 14.24
N SER A 168 -6.54 -9.44 13.13
CA SER A 168 -7.16 -10.73 12.82
C SER A 168 -6.11 -11.84 12.68
N MET A 169 -5.03 -11.56 11.96
CA MET A 169 -3.96 -12.55 11.75
C MET A 169 -3.13 -12.75 13.02
N LEU A 170 -2.85 -11.70 13.80
CA LEU A 170 -2.20 -11.84 15.11
C LEU A 170 -3.01 -12.73 16.05
N ASN A 171 -4.34 -12.58 16.09
CA ASN A 171 -5.23 -13.44 16.88
C ASN A 171 -5.11 -14.91 16.46
N VAL A 172 -5.09 -15.17 15.15
CA VAL A 172 -4.88 -16.52 14.61
C VAL A 172 -3.50 -17.07 15.00
N MET A 173 -2.43 -16.27 14.90
CA MET A 173 -1.07 -16.68 15.25
C MET A 173 -0.95 -17.09 16.72
N LEU A 174 -1.58 -16.35 17.64
CA LEU A 174 -1.52 -16.65 19.08
C LEU A 174 -2.19 -17.98 19.45
N LEU A 175 -3.12 -18.47 18.64
CA LEU A 175 -3.91 -19.67 18.92
C LEU A 175 -3.35 -20.94 18.26
N ARG A 176 -2.61 -20.80 17.16
CA ARG A 176 -2.13 -21.94 16.37
C ARG A 176 -0.78 -22.45 16.86
N GLU A 177 -0.55 -23.75 16.64
CA GLU A 177 0.71 -24.40 17.00
C GLU A 177 1.82 -24.07 16.00
N GLN A 178 1.46 -23.93 14.72
CA GLN A 178 2.41 -23.70 13.64
C GLN A 178 3.20 -22.38 13.83
N GLU A 179 2.55 -21.34 14.33
CA GLU A 179 3.16 -20.03 14.57
C GLU A 179 3.81 -19.87 15.96
N GLN A 180 3.92 -20.95 16.76
CA GLN A 180 4.54 -20.88 18.09
C GLN A 180 6.01 -20.45 18.03
N SER A 181 6.71 -20.80 16.96
CA SER A 181 8.12 -20.45 16.76
C SER A 181 8.37 -18.94 16.81
N PHE A 182 7.45 -18.12 16.32
CA PHE A 182 7.54 -16.65 16.43
C PHE A 182 7.67 -16.22 17.89
N PHE A 183 6.83 -16.74 18.77
CA PHE A 183 6.77 -16.33 20.17
C PHE A 183 7.88 -16.96 21.00
N GLU A 184 8.23 -18.22 20.74
CA GLU A 184 9.29 -18.90 21.49
C GLU A 184 10.66 -18.32 21.20
N GLN A 185 11.00 -18.11 19.94
CA GLN A 185 12.28 -17.51 19.57
C GLN A 185 12.37 -16.05 20.03
N THR A 186 11.27 -15.30 19.95
CA THR A 186 11.20 -13.92 20.49
C THR A 186 11.36 -13.90 22.01
N ARG A 187 10.76 -14.85 22.74
CA ARG A 187 10.92 -14.95 24.20
C ARG A 187 12.37 -15.27 24.57
N LYS A 188 13.02 -16.18 23.84
CA LYS A 188 14.44 -16.49 24.02
C LYS A 188 15.31 -15.25 23.79
N TRP A 189 15.01 -14.46 22.75
CA TRP A 189 15.67 -13.19 22.52
C TRP A 189 15.45 -12.20 23.68
N LEU A 190 14.25 -12.16 24.27
CA LEU A 190 13.92 -11.34 25.45
C LEU A 190 14.51 -11.84 26.78
N GLU A 191 15.27 -12.94 26.79
CA GLU A 191 16.04 -13.34 27.98
C GLU A 191 17.17 -12.36 28.28
N ASN A 192 17.74 -11.72 27.26
CA ASN A 192 18.67 -10.61 27.44
C ASN A 192 17.90 -9.37 27.93
N PRO A 193 18.20 -8.83 29.13
CA PRO A 193 17.47 -7.69 29.70
C PRO A 193 17.66 -6.37 28.92
N HIS A 194 18.67 -6.28 28.06
CA HIS A 194 18.91 -5.10 27.20
C HIS A 194 18.00 -5.06 25.98
N ASN A 195 17.36 -6.19 25.63
CA ASN A 195 16.49 -6.29 24.47
C ASN A 195 15.12 -5.67 24.74
N VAL A 196 14.64 -4.85 23.81
CA VAL A 196 13.35 -4.13 23.92
C VAL A 196 12.46 -4.49 22.74
N PHE A 197 11.35 -5.18 23.02
CA PHE A 197 10.32 -5.48 22.04
C PHE A 197 9.48 -4.23 21.75
N THR A 198 9.33 -3.88 20.48
CA THR A 198 8.57 -2.69 20.06
C THR A 198 7.23 -3.08 19.43
N ILE A 199 6.13 -2.56 19.96
CA ILE A 199 4.80 -2.63 19.34
C ILE A 199 4.52 -1.30 18.67
N VAL A 200 4.29 -1.33 17.35
CA VAL A 200 3.84 -0.19 16.58
C VAL A 200 2.38 -0.38 16.22
N VAL A 201 1.51 0.54 16.62
CA VAL A 201 0.08 0.52 16.27
C VAL A 201 -0.21 1.73 15.38
N ASP A 202 -0.52 1.47 14.13
CA ASP A 202 -0.87 2.53 13.19
C ASP A 202 -2.36 2.87 13.29
N GLU A 203 -2.70 4.15 13.13
CA GLU A 203 -4.07 4.66 13.15
C GLU A 203 -4.87 4.24 14.38
N LEU A 204 -4.30 4.48 15.58
CA LEU A 204 -4.87 4.06 16.86
C LEU A 204 -6.32 4.52 17.05
N HIS A 205 -6.72 5.63 16.45
CA HIS A 205 -8.09 6.13 16.47
C HIS A 205 -9.13 5.20 15.83
N THR A 206 -8.71 4.29 14.94
CA THR A 206 -9.58 3.28 14.33
C THR A 206 -9.95 2.16 15.31
N TYR A 207 -9.15 1.96 16.36
CA TYR A 207 -9.36 0.94 17.38
C TYR A 207 -10.15 1.48 18.58
N ARG A 208 -11.38 1.95 18.34
CA ARG A 208 -12.30 2.41 19.40
C ARG A 208 -13.52 1.48 19.54
N GLY A 209 -14.21 1.61 20.67
CA GLY A 209 -15.39 0.81 20.99
C GLY A 209 -15.07 -0.68 21.16
N THR A 210 -15.98 -1.55 20.71
CA THR A 210 -15.86 -3.01 20.87
C THR A 210 -14.64 -3.58 20.15
N ALA A 211 -14.39 -3.16 18.90
CA ALA A 211 -13.23 -3.61 18.13
C ALA A 211 -11.92 -3.19 18.80
N GLY A 212 -11.86 -1.97 19.34
CA GLY A 212 -10.70 -1.50 20.12
C GLY A 212 -10.44 -2.34 21.37
N THR A 213 -11.50 -2.77 22.05
CA THR A 213 -11.39 -3.62 23.25
C THR A 213 -10.81 -4.99 22.90
N GLU A 214 -11.26 -5.60 21.79
CA GLU A 214 -10.71 -6.88 21.31
C GLU A 214 -9.20 -6.78 21.03
N VAL A 215 -8.77 -5.72 20.34
CA VAL A 215 -7.35 -5.49 20.04
C VAL A 215 -6.54 -5.23 21.32
N ALA A 216 -7.09 -4.50 22.29
CA ALA A 216 -6.43 -4.30 23.58
C ALA A 216 -6.19 -5.63 24.32
N TYR A 217 -7.20 -6.51 24.39
CA TYR A 217 -7.03 -7.84 24.99
C TYR A 217 -6.07 -8.73 24.21
N LEU A 218 -6.07 -8.63 22.88
CA LEU A 218 -5.14 -9.32 22.01
C LEU A 218 -3.68 -8.91 22.31
N LEU A 219 -3.41 -7.62 22.44
CA LEU A 219 -2.09 -7.10 22.82
C LEU A 219 -1.68 -7.57 24.22
N ARG A 220 -2.60 -7.58 25.18
CA ARG A 220 -2.33 -8.12 26.53
C ARG A 220 -1.97 -9.60 26.49
N ASN A 221 -2.65 -10.39 25.66
CA ASN A 221 -2.32 -11.81 25.47
C ASN A 221 -0.94 -11.99 24.84
N LEU A 222 -0.60 -11.17 23.84
CA LEU A 222 0.74 -11.15 23.25
C LEU A 222 1.81 -10.83 24.30
N MET A 223 1.63 -9.75 25.07
CA MET A 223 2.58 -9.33 26.10
C MET A 223 2.79 -10.44 27.15
N ARG A 224 1.72 -11.10 27.60
CA ARG A 224 1.81 -12.26 28.50
C ARG A 224 2.53 -13.45 27.86
N ARG A 225 2.26 -13.74 26.58
CA ARG A 225 2.91 -14.85 25.84
C ARG A 225 4.43 -14.64 25.70
N LEU A 226 4.85 -13.37 25.61
CA LEU A 226 6.25 -12.95 25.55
C LEU A 226 6.88 -12.70 26.95
N GLY A 227 6.09 -12.73 28.02
CA GLY A 227 6.54 -12.46 29.40
C GLY A 227 6.83 -10.98 29.69
N LEU A 228 6.34 -10.07 28.84
CA LEU A 228 6.55 -8.62 28.97
C LEU A 228 5.68 -7.99 30.06
N ASP A 229 4.61 -8.67 30.50
CA ASP A 229 3.78 -8.27 31.64
C ASP A 229 4.57 -8.19 32.96
N ARG A 230 5.69 -8.93 33.05
CA ARG A 230 6.62 -8.94 34.19
C ARG A 230 7.89 -8.14 33.93
N LYS A 231 8.08 -7.64 32.71
CA LYS A 231 9.30 -6.96 32.26
C LYS A 231 8.96 -5.67 31.48
N PRO A 232 8.28 -4.69 32.10
CA PRO A 232 7.81 -3.50 31.39
C PRO A 232 8.94 -2.67 30.77
N SER A 233 10.16 -2.73 31.32
CA SER A 233 11.33 -2.05 30.75
C SER A 233 11.79 -2.61 29.39
N GLN A 234 11.37 -3.83 29.04
CA GLN A 234 11.66 -4.47 27.76
C GLN A 234 10.53 -4.27 26.73
N LEU A 235 9.54 -3.43 27.03
CA LEU A 235 8.46 -3.11 26.11
C LEU A 235 8.53 -1.63 25.71
N ARG A 236 8.45 -1.37 24.41
CA ARG A 236 8.25 -0.04 23.84
C ARG A 236 6.97 -0.05 23.01
N VAL A 237 6.16 0.99 23.17
CA VAL A 237 4.96 1.21 22.35
C VAL A 237 5.14 2.48 21.53
N VAL A 238 4.79 2.41 20.26
CA VAL A 238 4.70 3.57 19.36
C VAL A 238 3.32 3.52 18.72
N ALA A 239 2.56 4.60 18.81
CA ALA A 239 1.24 4.67 18.19
C ALA A 239 1.11 5.95 17.35
N SER A 240 0.51 5.83 16.18
CA SER A 240 0.12 6.98 15.36
C SER A 240 -1.39 7.22 15.49
N SER A 241 -1.82 8.47 15.37
CA SER A 241 -3.25 8.82 15.32
C SER A 241 -3.47 10.21 14.78
N ALA A 242 -4.51 10.37 13.97
CA ALA A 242 -4.95 11.67 13.45
C ALA A 242 -5.85 12.47 14.40
N SER A 243 -6.43 11.85 15.44
CA SER A 243 -7.52 12.45 16.25
C SER A 243 -7.43 12.17 17.75
N LEU A 244 -6.26 11.75 18.23
CA LEU A 244 -6.03 11.61 19.67
C LEU A 244 -5.76 12.99 20.27
N ASP A 245 -6.48 13.29 21.34
CA ASP A 245 -6.26 14.47 22.17
C ASP A 245 -5.64 14.01 23.51
N PRO A 246 -4.44 14.50 23.89
CA PRO A 246 -3.80 14.08 25.13
C PRO A 246 -4.54 14.50 26.39
N GLY A 247 -5.46 15.46 26.35
CA GLY A 247 -6.30 15.81 27.50
C GLY A 247 -7.41 14.78 27.72
N ARG A 248 -8.08 14.38 26.64
CA ARG A 248 -9.28 13.53 26.66
C ARG A 248 -8.98 12.03 26.59
N ASP A 249 -7.98 11.62 25.84
CA ASP A 249 -7.80 10.21 25.44
C ASP A 249 -6.80 9.43 26.30
N ARG A 250 -6.35 10.00 27.44
CA ARG A 250 -5.42 9.37 28.39
C ARG A 250 -5.87 8.00 28.88
N THR A 251 -7.10 7.92 29.40
CA THR A 251 -7.68 6.68 29.93
C THR A 251 -7.83 5.62 28.85
N PHE A 252 -8.11 6.03 27.61
CA PHE A 252 -8.19 5.12 26.47
C PHE A 252 -6.83 4.49 26.19
N ILE A 253 -5.75 5.28 26.13
CA ILE A 253 -4.39 4.79 25.86
C ILE A 253 -3.90 3.86 26.96
N GLU A 254 -4.07 4.26 28.22
CA GLU A 254 -3.72 3.43 29.39
C GLU A 254 -4.47 2.09 29.37
N SER A 255 -5.78 2.13 29.11
CA SER A 255 -6.58 0.92 29.00
C SER A 255 -6.18 0.06 27.80
N PHE A 256 -5.90 0.67 26.65
CA PHE A 256 -5.59 -0.05 25.42
C PHE A 256 -4.26 -0.82 25.53
N PHE A 257 -3.21 -0.17 26.00
CA PHE A 257 -1.88 -0.77 26.13
C PHE A 257 -1.62 -1.44 27.47
N ASN A 258 -2.47 -1.22 28.48
CA ASN A 258 -2.26 -1.71 29.84
C ASN A 258 -0.90 -1.24 30.44
N LEU A 259 -0.59 0.02 30.18
CA LEU A 259 0.61 0.72 30.66
C LEU A 259 0.17 2.04 31.29
N SER A 260 0.87 2.49 32.33
CA SER A 260 0.58 3.79 32.97
C SER A 260 0.64 4.91 31.93
N VAL A 261 -0.34 5.82 31.97
CA VAL A 261 -0.35 6.99 31.09
C VAL A 261 0.92 7.84 31.23
N ASP A 262 1.54 7.86 32.40
CA ASP A 262 2.76 8.64 32.68
C ASP A 262 3.99 8.08 31.93
N SER A 263 3.88 6.88 31.36
CA SER A 263 4.92 6.30 30.49
C SER A 263 4.79 6.71 29.02
N PHE A 264 3.78 7.52 28.66
CA PHE A 264 3.54 7.96 27.28
C PHE A 264 3.90 9.42 27.08
N ASP A 265 4.76 9.67 26.10
CA ASP A 265 5.02 11.00 25.55
C ASP A 265 4.14 11.25 24.33
N PHE A 266 3.42 12.37 24.33
CA PHE A 266 2.57 12.80 23.23
C PHE A 266 3.32 13.77 22.33
N ILE A 267 3.65 13.32 21.12
CA ILE A 267 4.30 14.14 20.10
C ILE A 267 3.23 14.69 19.17
N GLU A 268 2.82 15.94 19.38
CA GLU A 268 1.83 16.62 18.55
C GLU A 268 2.48 17.37 17.38
N GLY A 269 1.80 17.36 16.23
CA GLY A 269 2.13 18.23 15.10
C GLY A 269 1.36 19.54 15.20
N SER A 270 2.03 20.68 15.01
CA SER A 270 1.35 21.97 14.86
C SER A 270 0.99 22.21 13.39
N VAL A 271 -0.29 22.41 13.09
CA VAL A 271 -0.70 22.88 11.76
C VAL A 271 -0.29 24.34 11.61
N LYS A 272 0.67 24.62 10.73
CA LYS A 272 1.00 25.99 10.34
C LYS A 272 -0.02 26.47 9.31
N VAL A 273 -0.97 27.27 9.77
CA VAL A 273 -1.91 27.96 8.90
C VAL A 273 -1.19 29.16 8.27
N PRO A 274 -1.22 29.32 6.93
CA PRO A 274 -0.67 30.52 6.31
C PRO A 274 -1.39 31.77 6.82
N GLU A 275 -0.65 32.83 7.10
CA GLU A 275 -1.27 34.08 7.52
C GLU A 275 -2.20 34.63 6.42
N PRO A 276 -3.44 35.05 6.73
CA PRO A 276 -4.40 35.53 5.73
C PRO A 276 -3.86 36.70 4.87
N GLU A 277 -2.97 37.51 5.42
CA GLU A 277 -2.32 38.63 4.72
C GLU A 277 -1.33 38.16 3.64
N ALA A 278 -0.64 37.03 3.87
CA ALA A 278 0.23 36.40 2.88
C ALA A 278 -0.55 35.83 1.68
N ALA A 279 -1.85 35.58 1.85
CA ALA A 279 -2.75 35.04 0.85
C ALA A 279 -3.60 36.11 0.13
N LYS A 280 -3.18 37.38 0.17
CA LYS A 280 -3.81 38.45 -0.60
C LYS A 280 -3.43 38.29 -2.08
N LEU A 281 -4.44 38.16 -2.94
CA LEU A 281 -4.25 38.05 -4.39
C LEU A 281 -3.60 39.33 -4.95
N GLU A 282 -2.69 39.16 -5.90
CA GLU A 282 -2.01 40.28 -6.58
C GLU A 282 -2.99 41.00 -7.55
N SER A 283 -3.83 40.24 -8.26
CA SER A 283 -4.85 40.75 -9.17
C SER A 283 -6.28 40.44 -8.71
N ALA A 284 -7.27 41.05 -9.38
CA ALA A 284 -8.68 40.74 -9.13
C ALA A 284 -9.00 39.28 -9.53
N PRO A 285 -9.88 38.57 -8.80
CA PRO A 285 -10.21 37.17 -9.10
C PRO A 285 -10.65 36.92 -10.54
N GLU A 286 -11.40 37.84 -11.15
CA GLU A 286 -11.85 37.74 -12.54
C GLU A 286 -10.69 37.78 -13.55
N ASP A 287 -9.68 38.60 -13.29
CA ASP A 287 -8.50 38.71 -14.15
C ASP A 287 -7.61 37.47 -14.02
N ILE A 288 -7.45 36.96 -12.80
CA ILE A 288 -6.73 35.72 -12.52
C ILE A 288 -7.43 34.56 -13.25
N LEU A 289 -8.76 34.47 -13.15
CA LEU A 289 -9.55 33.45 -13.83
C LEU A 289 -9.38 33.49 -15.35
N ARG A 290 -9.43 34.69 -15.95
CA ARG A 290 -9.16 34.90 -17.39
C ARG A 290 -7.71 34.60 -17.76
N GLY A 291 -6.77 34.84 -16.87
CA GLY A 291 -5.36 34.51 -17.06
C GLY A 291 -5.13 32.99 -17.07
N ILE A 292 -5.77 32.26 -16.16
CA ILE A 292 -5.69 30.79 -16.08
C ILE A 292 -6.35 30.14 -17.31
N SER A 293 -7.51 30.65 -17.74
CA SER A 293 -8.27 30.02 -18.82
C SER A 293 -7.50 29.96 -20.14
N LYS A 294 -6.61 30.92 -20.40
CA LYS A 294 -5.78 31.03 -21.60
C LYS A 294 -4.52 30.16 -21.60
N ARG A 295 -4.17 29.56 -20.46
CA ARG A 295 -2.91 28.83 -20.26
C ARG A 295 -3.13 27.32 -20.21
N ASP A 296 -2.08 26.57 -20.51
CA ASP A 296 -2.04 25.13 -20.22
C ASP A 296 -1.88 24.88 -18.70
N PRO A 297 -2.01 23.63 -18.20
CA PRO A 297 -1.92 23.35 -16.77
C PRO A 297 -0.62 23.82 -16.09
N ILE A 298 0.53 23.73 -16.76
CA ILE A 298 1.84 24.08 -16.20
C ILE A 298 1.92 25.60 -16.06
N GLU A 299 1.66 26.31 -17.15
CA GLU A 299 1.67 27.77 -17.18
C GLU A 299 0.60 28.37 -16.25
N ALA A 300 -0.57 27.74 -16.17
CA ALA A 300 -1.65 28.16 -15.27
C ALA A 300 -1.26 28.02 -13.81
N CYS A 301 -0.51 26.98 -13.46
CA CYS A 301 0.01 26.76 -12.12
C CYS A 301 1.05 27.82 -11.74
N ASP A 302 2.03 28.08 -12.62
CA ASP A 302 3.03 29.13 -12.39
C ASP A 302 2.38 30.51 -12.27
N TYR A 303 1.39 30.79 -13.12
CA TYR A 303 0.62 32.02 -13.02
C TYR A 303 -0.16 32.10 -11.69
N ALA A 304 -0.80 31.02 -11.26
CA ALA A 304 -1.48 30.96 -9.97
C ALA A 304 -0.54 31.16 -8.77
N ARG A 305 0.71 30.71 -8.86
CA ARG A 305 1.76 31.01 -7.86
C ARG A 305 2.08 32.50 -7.84
N SER A 306 2.32 33.10 -9.02
CA SER A 306 2.64 34.53 -9.09
C SER A 306 1.51 35.43 -8.56
N GLU A 307 0.27 34.98 -8.64
CA GLU A 307 -0.91 35.71 -8.18
C GLU A 307 -1.28 35.42 -6.71
N LYS A 308 -0.46 34.64 -5.98
CA LYS A 308 -0.74 34.15 -4.61
C LYS A 308 -2.04 33.36 -4.48
N LEU A 309 -2.56 32.84 -5.59
CA LEU A 309 -3.79 32.05 -5.59
C LEU A 309 -3.58 30.71 -4.87
N ILE A 310 -2.38 30.12 -4.94
CA ILE A 310 -2.07 28.89 -4.21
C ILE A 310 -2.17 29.10 -2.69
N ASP A 311 -1.66 30.21 -2.16
CA ASP A 311 -1.79 30.55 -0.74
C ASP A 311 -3.24 30.87 -0.37
N ARG A 312 -3.99 31.53 -1.26
CA ARG A 312 -5.42 31.76 -1.08
C ARG A 312 -6.21 30.46 -1.00
N ILE A 313 -5.89 29.49 -1.86
CA ILE A 313 -6.45 28.14 -1.78
C ILE A 313 -6.14 27.53 -0.40
N ARG A 314 -4.88 27.58 0.07
CA ARG A 314 -4.52 27.05 1.42
C ARG A 314 -5.38 27.67 2.52
N VAL A 315 -5.51 29.00 2.54
CA VAL A 315 -6.31 29.71 3.55
C VAL A 315 -7.79 29.28 3.50
N ALA A 316 -8.34 29.03 2.31
CA ALA A 316 -9.71 28.52 2.18
C ALA A 316 -9.89 27.14 2.85
N PHE A 317 -8.89 26.25 2.73
CA PHE A 317 -8.86 24.93 3.40
C PHE A 317 -8.66 25.02 4.92
N THR A 318 -7.95 26.05 5.41
CA THR A 318 -7.57 26.18 6.83
C THR A 318 -8.42 27.14 7.65
N SER A 319 -9.45 27.75 7.07
CA SER A 319 -10.37 28.63 7.81
C SER A 319 -11.07 27.88 8.96
N GLU A 320 -11.30 28.53 10.10
CA GLU A 320 -11.92 27.89 11.29
C GLU A 320 -13.24 27.18 11.00
N LYS A 321 -14.02 27.69 10.03
CA LYS A 321 -15.30 27.07 9.63
C LYS A 321 -15.13 25.71 8.91
N ARG A 322 -13.95 25.46 8.35
CA ARG A 322 -13.69 24.41 7.35
C ARG A 322 -12.49 23.52 7.63
N LEU A 323 -11.72 23.80 8.67
CA LEU A 323 -10.61 22.95 9.09
C LEU A 323 -11.09 21.51 9.27
N GLY A 324 -10.51 20.57 8.51
CA GLY A 324 -10.85 19.15 8.56
C GLY A 324 -12.12 18.73 7.79
N LYS A 325 -12.73 19.59 6.98
CA LYS A 325 -13.89 19.25 6.15
C LYS A 325 -13.52 19.10 4.67
N ALA A 326 -14.08 18.10 4.01
CA ALA A 326 -14.02 17.98 2.55
C ALA A 326 -15.03 18.93 1.88
N PHE A 327 -14.73 19.38 0.67
CA PHE A 327 -15.61 20.21 -0.14
C PHE A 327 -15.46 19.91 -1.63
N THR A 328 -16.46 20.31 -2.38
CA THR A 328 -16.49 20.14 -3.84
C THR A 328 -15.66 21.21 -4.54
N LEU A 329 -15.16 20.91 -5.74
CA LEU A 329 -14.48 21.89 -6.59
C LEU A 329 -15.36 23.11 -6.89
N LYS A 330 -16.68 22.90 -6.95
CA LYS A 330 -17.68 23.97 -7.11
C LYS A 330 -17.64 24.96 -5.94
N GLU A 331 -17.73 24.48 -4.72
CA GLU A 331 -17.77 25.33 -3.52
C GLU A 331 -16.47 26.13 -3.38
N LEU A 332 -15.33 25.49 -3.62
CA LEU A 332 -14.04 26.18 -3.62
C LEU A 332 -13.95 27.21 -4.75
N GLY A 333 -14.40 26.85 -5.95
CA GLY A 333 -14.36 27.72 -7.11
C GLY A 333 -15.16 29.02 -6.93
N ILE A 334 -16.37 28.92 -6.39
CA ILE A 334 -17.24 30.07 -6.14
C ILE A 334 -16.62 31.01 -5.09
N GLU A 335 -15.94 30.46 -4.08
CA GLU A 335 -15.28 31.26 -3.05
C GLU A 335 -14.04 32.00 -3.58
N LEU A 336 -13.24 31.32 -4.41
CA LEU A 336 -12.00 31.90 -4.96
C LEU A 336 -12.26 32.86 -6.10
N PHE A 337 -13.33 32.63 -6.87
CA PHE A 337 -13.70 33.44 -8.04
C PHE A 337 -15.16 33.91 -7.94
N PRO A 338 -15.48 34.84 -7.01
CA PRO A 338 -16.84 35.37 -6.88
C PRO A 338 -17.33 35.97 -8.20
N GLY A 339 -18.56 35.64 -8.61
CA GLY A 339 -19.16 36.17 -9.84
C GLY A 339 -18.87 35.37 -11.12
N SER A 340 -17.99 34.36 -11.06
CA SER A 340 -17.73 33.46 -12.19
C SER A 340 -18.80 32.38 -12.35
N SER A 341 -18.88 31.76 -13.53
CA SER A 341 -19.70 30.56 -13.71
C SER A 341 -19.03 29.35 -13.07
N GLU A 342 -19.84 28.38 -12.61
CA GLU A 342 -19.35 27.14 -12.01
C GLU A 342 -18.36 26.39 -12.91
N ASN A 343 -18.66 26.31 -14.22
CA ASN A 343 -17.82 25.60 -15.18
C ASN A 343 -16.45 26.27 -15.34
N GLU A 344 -16.40 27.60 -15.35
CA GLU A 344 -15.13 28.34 -15.45
C GLU A 344 -14.28 28.14 -14.21
N ALA A 345 -14.87 28.27 -13.02
CA ALA A 345 -14.17 28.11 -11.76
C ALA A 345 -13.62 26.69 -11.58
N VAL A 346 -14.43 25.66 -11.88
CA VAL A 346 -14.03 24.26 -11.82
C VAL A 346 -12.93 23.95 -12.84
N SER A 347 -13.04 24.48 -14.07
CA SER A 347 -12.03 24.30 -15.12
C SER A 347 -10.69 24.92 -14.70
N ALA A 348 -10.71 26.15 -14.16
CA ALA A 348 -9.50 26.83 -13.68
C ALA A 348 -8.83 26.07 -12.53
N LEU A 349 -9.61 25.64 -11.53
CA LEU A 349 -9.09 24.82 -10.42
C LEU A 349 -8.52 23.49 -10.91
N THR A 350 -9.17 22.85 -11.87
CA THR A 350 -8.69 21.57 -12.43
C THR A 350 -7.34 21.76 -13.13
N LYS A 351 -7.15 22.85 -13.90
CA LYS A 351 -5.86 23.18 -14.52
C LYS A 351 -4.77 23.41 -13.47
N ILE A 352 -5.07 24.18 -12.43
CA ILE A 352 -4.13 24.45 -11.33
C ILE A 352 -3.72 23.15 -10.63
N PHE A 353 -4.69 22.32 -10.22
CA PHE A 353 -4.38 21.07 -9.52
C PHE A 353 -3.62 20.07 -10.39
N ARG A 354 -3.89 20.04 -11.71
CA ARG A 354 -3.12 19.23 -12.64
C ARG A 354 -1.68 19.74 -12.76
N GLY A 355 -1.47 21.06 -12.90
CA GLY A 355 -0.14 21.65 -12.96
C GLY A 355 0.66 21.44 -11.67
N LEU A 356 0.03 21.55 -10.50
CA LEU A 356 0.65 21.24 -9.21
C LEU A 356 1.06 19.76 -9.09
N SER A 357 0.26 18.85 -9.65
CA SER A 357 0.56 17.42 -9.64
C SER A 357 1.71 17.06 -10.58
N GLU A 358 1.80 17.72 -11.74
CA GLU A 358 2.84 17.43 -12.74
C GLU A 358 4.16 18.17 -12.42
N PHE A 359 4.09 19.38 -11.86
CA PHE A 359 5.24 20.25 -11.58
C PHE A 359 5.13 20.93 -10.20
N PRO A 360 5.29 20.18 -9.09
CA PRO A 360 5.26 20.76 -7.76
C PRO A 360 6.48 21.66 -7.49
N ALA A 361 6.28 22.80 -6.83
CA ALA A 361 7.34 23.64 -6.29
C ALA A 361 7.50 23.42 -4.78
N GLY A 362 8.67 23.76 -4.22
CA GLY A 362 9.08 23.33 -2.87
C GLY A 362 8.11 23.70 -1.74
N ASP A 363 7.47 24.87 -1.82
CA ASP A 363 6.52 25.30 -0.79
C ASP A 363 5.08 24.90 -1.09
N ASP A 364 4.76 24.30 -2.24
CA ASP A 364 3.39 23.96 -2.62
C ASP A 364 2.71 22.98 -1.65
N PRO A 365 1.40 23.14 -1.38
CA PRO A 365 0.71 22.28 -0.45
C PRO A 365 0.33 20.96 -1.14
N GLY A 366 0.39 19.86 -0.41
CA GLY A 366 -0.20 18.60 -0.86
C GLY A 366 -1.72 18.67 -0.80
N PHE A 367 -2.39 18.45 -1.93
CA PHE A 367 -3.85 18.33 -1.98
C PHE A 367 -4.27 16.86 -2.04
N ARG A 368 -5.33 16.51 -1.32
CA ARG A 368 -5.99 15.20 -1.41
C ARG A 368 -7.38 15.38 -2.01
N ALA A 369 -7.61 14.77 -3.17
CA ALA A 369 -8.92 14.70 -3.79
C ALA A 369 -9.54 13.31 -3.55
N HIS A 370 -10.82 13.28 -3.19
CA HIS A 370 -11.59 12.05 -3.06
C HIS A 370 -12.47 11.88 -4.30
N TYR A 371 -12.06 10.99 -5.21
CA TYR A 371 -12.85 10.66 -6.39
C TYR A 371 -13.76 9.47 -6.11
N PHE A 372 -15.07 9.68 -6.23
CA PHE A 372 -16.06 8.64 -6.09
C PHE A 372 -16.42 8.10 -7.48
N PHE A 373 -15.83 6.97 -7.82
CA PHE A 373 -16.23 6.24 -9.01
C PHE A 373 -17.28 5.21 -8.62
N ARG A 374 -18.44 5.26 -9.28
CA ARG A 374 -19.34 4.12 -9.23
C ARG A 374 -18.67 3.01 -10.04
N ASN A 375 -18.22 1.97 -9.35
CA ASN A 375 -17.63 0.82 -10.02
C ASN A 375 -18.71 0.21 -10.92
N VAL A 376 -18.55 0.32 -12.23
CA VAL A 376 -19.45 -0.35 -13.17
C VAL A 376 -19.02 -1.81 -13.14
N PRO A 377 -19.86 -2.75 -12.66
CA PRO A 377 -19.46 -4.15 -12.41
C PRO A 377 -18.98 -4.89 -13.67
N GLY A 378 -19.20 -4.29 -14.84
CA GLY A 378 -18.65 -4.65 -16.13
C GLY A 378 -19.23 -3.74 -17.20
N VAL A 379 -18.65 -3.75 -18.39
CA VAL A 379 -19.29 -3.22 -19.59
C VAL A 379 -19.59 -4.42 -20.47
N TRP A 380 -20.74 -4.45 -21.13
CA TRP A 380 -21.07 -5.46 -22.12
C TRP A 380 -21.17 -4.79 -23.49
N ALA A 381 -20.71 -5.48 -24.53
CA ALA A 381 -20.72 -4.94 -25.87
C ALA A 381 -21.42 -5.90 -26.83
N CYS A 382 -22.19 -5.32 -27.73
CA CYS A 382 -22.68 -6.01 -28.93
C CYS A 382 -21.48 -6.50 -29.76
N THR A 383 -21.49 -7.77 -30.15
CA THR A 383 -20.39 -8.38 -30.91
C THR A 383 -20.34 -7.97 -32.39
N ASP A 384 -21.33 -7.22 -32.86
CA ASP A 384 -21.41 -6.75 -34.25
C ASP A 384 -20.77 -5.35 -34.38
N PRO A 385 -19.63 -5.20 -35.08
CA PRO A 385 -19.00 -3.91 -35.33
C PRO A 385 -19.89 -2.96 -36.14
N SER A 386 -20.82 -3.50 -36.94
CA SER A 386 -21.74 -2.76 -37.80
C SER A 386 -23.12 -2.57 -37.15
N CYS A 387 -23.19 -2.65 -35.82
CA CYS A 387 -24.44 -2.56 -35.05
C CYS A 387 -25.27 -1.31 -35.40
N SER A 388 -26.52 -1.51 -35.83
CA SER A 388 -27.48 -0.44 -36.19
C SER A 388 -27.94 0.43 -35.01
N GLU A 389 -27.72 -0.03 -33.78
CA GLU A 389 -28.32 0.54 -32.56
C GLU A 389 -27.35 1.45 -31.78
N ILE A 390 -26.28 1.92 -32.40
CA ILE A 390 -25.28 2.77 -31.75
C ILE A 390 -25.87 4.17 -31.50
N PRO A 391 -25.98 4.61 -30.23
CA PRO A 391 -26.46 5.96 -29.93
C PRO A 391 -25.47 7.01 -30.43
N GLY A 392 -25.93 7.98 -31.22
CA GLY A 392 -25.12 9.11 -31.67
C GLY A 392 -24.36 8.95 -33.00
N GLY A 393 -24.59 7.86 -33.75
CA GLY A 393 -23.96 7.60 -35.05
C GLY A 393 -22.65 6.80 -34.98
N SER A 394 -22.13 6.35 -36.13
CA SER A 394 -20.90 5.55 -36.19
C SER A 394 -19.66 6.46 -36.09
N TYR A 395 -18.82 6.22 -35.08
CA TYR A 395 -17.43 6.66 -35.09
C TYR A 395 -16.62 5.70 -35.98
N GLU A 396 -15.70 6.22 -36.78
CA GLU A 396 -14.78 5.38 -37.57
C GLU A 396 -13.96 4.48 -36.62
N GLU A 397 -13.75 3.22 -37.02
CA GLU A 397 -12.91 2.22 -36.33
C GLU A 397 -13.41 1.65 -34.98
N ARG A 398 -14.67 1.21 -34.88
CA ARG A 398 -15.12 0.43 -33.71
C ARG A 398 -14.94 -1.08 -33.89
N ALA A 399 -14.38 -1.74 -32.88
CA ALA A 399 -14.25 -3.20 -32.82
C ALA A 399 -15.52 -3.93 -32.32
N VAL A 400 -16.45 -3.19 -31.70
CA VAL A 400 -17.69 -3.70 -31.08
C VAL A 400 -18.84 -2.69 -31.26
N GLY A 401 -20.07 -3.16 -31.17
CA GLY A 401 -21.29 -2.35 -31.34
C GLY A 401 -21.75 -1.62 -30.07
N LYS A 402 -23.08 -1.43 -29.92
CA LYS A 402 -23.72 -0.80 -28.74
C LYS A 402 -23.19 -1.36 -27.42
N LEU A 403 -22.90 -0.46 -26.47
CA LEU A 403 -22.44 -0.80 -25.13
C LEU A 403 -23.60 -0.80 -24.13
N PHE A 404 -23.50 -1.67 -23.13
CA PHE A 404 -24.48 -1.87 -22.08
C PHE A 404 -23.78 -1.84 -20.72
N ILE A 405 -24.41 -1.20 -19.75
CA ILE A 405 -23.94 -1.13 -18.35
C ILE A 405 -24.49 -2.28 -17.49
N GLU A 406 -25.43 -3.05 -18.03
CA GLU A 406 -26.02 -4.23 -17.42
C GLU A 406 -25.90 -5.42 -18.38
N PRO A 407 -25.81 -6.66 -17.85
CA PRO A 407 -25.72 -7.85 -18.68
C PRO A 407 -27.03 -8.08 -19.44
N VAL A 408 -26.96 -7.99 -20.76
CA VAL A 408 -28.04 -8.39 -21.67
C VAL A 408 -27.56 -9.52 -22.58
N SER A 409 -28.47 -10.41 -22.99
CA SER A 409 -28.11 -11.56 -23.83
C SER A 409 -27.95 -11.21 -25.31
N ARG A 410 -28.70 -10.21 -25.79
CA ARG A 410 -28.72 -9.76 -27.18
C ARG A 410 -28.95 -8.26 -27.26
N CYS A 411 -28.39 -7.67 -28.31
CA CYS A 411 -28.66 -6.31 -28.73
C CYS A 411 -29.95 -6.28 -29.57
N ASP A 412 -30.58 -5.11 -29.70
CA ASP A 412 -31.78 -4.93 -30.53
C ASP A 412 -31.48 -5.17 -32.03
N CYS A 413 -30.21 -5.04 -32.47
CA CYS A 413 -29.77 -5.46 -33.80
C CYS A 413 -29.71 -6.99 -34.00
N GLY A 414 -30.01 -7.77 -32.95
CA GLY A 414 -30.05 -9.23 -32.97
C GLY A 414 -28.71 -9.92 -32.64
N ALA A 415 -27.58 -9.21 -32.65
CA ALA A 415 -26.28 -9.76 -32.30
C ALA A 415 -26.16 -10.07 -30.79
N ARG A 416 -25.22 -10.97 -30.45
CA ARG A 416 -24.97 -11.31 -29.04
C ARG A 416 -24.29 -10.16 -28.32
N VAL A 417 -24.57 -10.05 -27.03
CA VAL A 417 -23.91 -9.11 -26.15
C VAL A 417 -23.08 -9.91 -25.15
N LEU A 418 -21.78 -9.60 -25.08
CA LEU A 418 -20.81 -10.30 -24.24
C LEU A 418 -20.08 -9.29 -23.37
N GLN A 419 -19.49 -9.76 -22.27
CA GLN A 419 -18.71 -8.88 -21.40
C GLN A 419 -17.50 -8.35 -22.16
N LEU A 420 -17.33 -7.03 -22.18
CA LEU A 420 -16.21 -6.36 -22.78
C LEU A 420 -15.02 -6.43 -21.83
N LEU A 421 -13.91 -6.95 -22.33
CA LEU A 421 -12.63 -7.03 -21.65
C LEU A 421 -11.63 -6.16 -22.44
N TYR A 422 -10.61 -5.64 -21.78
CA TYR A 422 -9.51 -4.99 -22.47
C TYR A 422 -8.19 -5.33 -21.81
N CYS A 423 -7.11 -5.38 -22.60
CA CYS A 423 -5.77 -5.55 -22.08
C CYS A 423 -5.29 -4.24 -21.44
N GLN A 424 -4.96 -4.26 -20.16
CA GLN A 424 -4.45 -3.09 -19.44
C GLN A 424 -3.06 -2.63 -19.92
N ASN A 425 -2.34 -3.45 -20.68
CA ASN A 425 -0.99 -3.14 -21.17
C ASN A 425 -0.97 -2.58 -22.60
N CYS A 426 -1.80 -3.12 -23.53
CA CYS A 426 -1.83 -2.67 -24.93
C CYS A 426 -3.14 -2.00 -25.37
N GLY A 427 -4.17 -1.96 -24.51
CA GLY A 427 -5.47 -1.36 -24.82
C GLY A 427 -6.38 -2.20 -25.73
N GLU A 428 -5.94 -3.40 -26.14
CA GLU A 428 -6.70 -4.23 -27.08
C GLU A 428 -7.97 -4.79 -26.45
N VAL A 429 -9.07 -4.75 -27.21
CA VAL A 429 -10.41 -5.09 -26.75
C VAL A 429 -10.73 -6.56 -27.06
N CYS A 430 -11.31 -7.26 -26.09
CA CYS A 430 -11.70 -8.66 -26.17
C CYS A 430 -13.12 -8.83 -25.62
N VAL A 431 -13.76 -9.97 -25.90
CA VAL A 431 -15.02 -10.33 -25.24
C VAL A 431 -14.86 -11.57 -24.37
N GLY A 432 -15.39 -11.52 -23.16
CA GLY A 432 -15.45 -12.63 -22.23
C GLY A 432 -16.61 -13.55 -22.58
N ALA A 433 -16.30 -14.83 -22.81
CA ALA A 433 -17.31 -15.87 -22.95
C ALA A 433 -17.04 -17.01 -21.97
N LYS A 434 -18.12 -17.60 -21.44
CA LYS A 434 -18.06 -18.80 -20.59
C LYS A 434 -18.50 -20.00 -21.41
N TRP A 435 -17.60 -20.96 -21.60
CA TRP A 435 -17.94 -22.23 -22.28
C TRP A 435 -18.77 -23.12 -21.36
N GLY A 436 -19.88 -23.64 -21.88
CA GLY A 436 -20.73 -24.62 -21.20
C GLY A 436 -20.19 -26.04 -21.41
N PHE A 437 -20.05 -26.77 -20.30
CA PHE A 437 -19.74 -28.20 -20.10
C PHE A 437 -19.67 -29.13 -21.33
N GLY A 438 -18.52 -29.81 -21.50
CA GLY A 438 -18.41 -30.93 -22.46
C GLY A 438 -17.05 -31.65 -22.54
N VAL A 439 -15.96 -31.12 -21.97
CA VAL A 439 -14.63 -31.77 -22.03
C VAL A 439 -14.14 -32.15 -20.62
N PRO A 440 -13.87 -33.45 -20.32
CA PRO A 440 -13.27 -33.85 -19.05
C PRO A 440 -11.86 -33.24 -18.92
N GLY A 441 -11.64 -32.40 -17.91
CA GLY A 441 -10.34 -31.79 -17.60
C GLY A 441 -10.35 -30.27 -17.43
N PHE A 442 -11.38 -29.57 -17.92
CA PHE A 442 -11.48 -28.11 -17.82
C PHE A 442 -12.83 -27.71 -17.22
N ARG A 443 -12.89 -27.52 -15.90
CA ARG A 443 -14.08 -27.01 -15.21
C ARG A 443 -13.92 -25.52 -14.90
N GLY A 444 -14.77 -24.69 -15.50
CA GLY A 444 -15.18 -23.40 -14.93
C GLY A 444 -14.31 -22.17 -15.23
N SER A 445 -13.31 -22.25 -16.09
CA SER A 445 -12.43 -21.12 -16.41
C SER A 445 -13.11 -20.08 -17.33
N TRP A 446 -12.89 -18.80 -17.03
CA TRP A 446 -13.22 -17.69 -17.94
C TRP A 446 -12.14 -17.62 -19.02
N TYR A 447 -12.54 -17.55 -20.29
CA TYR A 447 -11.62 -17.40 -21.41
C TYR A 447 -11.85 -16.05 -22.09
N PRO A 448 -10.83 -15.19 -22.22
CA PRO A 448 -10.91 -14.06 -23.14
C PRO A 448 -10.91 -14.60 -24.56
N ILE A 449 -11.94 -14.27 -25.35
CA ILE A 449 -11.93 -14.50 -26.79
C ILE A 449 -11.38 -13.22 -27.41
N LEU A 450 -10.18 -13.34 -27.97
CA LEU A 450 -9.55 -12.30 -28.80
C LEU A 450 -10.41 -12.10 -30.05
N ILE A 451 -10.94 -10.88 -30.21
CA ILE A 451 -11.60 -10.48 -31.44
C ILE A 451 -10.51 -9.94 -32.37
N GLN A 452 -9.71 -10.82 -32.98
CA GLN A 452 -8.84 -10.41 -34.09
C GLN A 452 -9.65 -10.42 -35.39
N TRP A 453 -10.12 -9.24 -35.80
CA TRP A 453 -10.62 -9.05 -37.17
C TRP A 453 -9.40 -8.96 -38.09
N TYR A 454 -9.09 -10.04 -38.82
CA TYR A 454 -8.16 -9.97 -39.93
C TYR A 454 -8.71 -8.99 -40.97
N ARG A 455 -8.02 -7.87 -41.16
CA ARG A 455 -8.19 -6.98 -42.31
C ARG A 455 -8.05 -7.82 -43.58
N ARG A 456 -9.10 -7.88 -44.41
CA ARG A 456 -8.95 -8.18 -45.84
C ARG A 456 -8.91 -6.87 -46.59
#